data_AF-A0A518GYQ5-F1
#
_entry.id   AF-A0A518GYQ5-F1
#
_cell.length_a   1.000
_cell.length_b   1.000
_cell.length_c   1.000
_cell.angle_alpha   90.00
_cell.angle_beta   90.00
_cell.angle_gamma   90.00
#
_symmetry.space_group_name_H-M   'P 1'
#
loop_
_entity.id
_entity.type
_entity.pdbx_description
1 polymer ?
#
loop_
_entity_poly.entity_id
_entity_poly.type
_entity_poly.pdbx_seq_one_letter_code
_entity_poly.pdbx_strand_id
1 'polypeptide(L)'
;MGPALAILLAGMLNGTGTPATIHEDGPATRRAAPHAAMLALNFGEGARSYWLFEPAEPRPDEPAPVVVLLHGWMSTNPGLYGAWIAHLARRGHIVIYPRYQDDWTTRPAEFLPNSLDAIRNAVAVLETAPGRVRPDRDRFALIGHSAGGNLAVQLAAMADEVGLPAPKAVVAALPGEVLPASGPELADIPASTALVVAAAQEDVVVGDDRAREIFEGARSIPRKNKQFLFLRSDRTVDPPLIADHAAPMAALPWLDTGEGPLHAFQMNGASVDHFDREVFWKAADLALLAGFSGRSLDELTDSGSRFQHLGHRDDGLPIRPPLVSDDLASIPRVTLANGVRLVRWPSSVFDPFSRPDLKLGEAARKEIPRRISFASEDESGPIDEGVTRAASRPTPGTIR
;
A
#
# COMPACT_ATOMS: atom_id res chain seq x y z
N MET A 1 14.44 -20.65 -29.94
CA MET A 1 15.44 -20.14 -29.00
C MET A 1 15.21 -18.64 -28.87
N GLY A 2 14.37 -18.24 -27.91
CA GLY A 2 13.93 -16.85 -27.75
C GLY A 2 14.88 -16.06 -26.84
N PRO A 3 15.02 -14.74 -27.04
CA PRO A 3 15.94 -13.94 -26.26
C PRO A 3 15.40 -13.82 -24.83
N ALA A 4 16.26 -14.17 -23.86
CA ALA A 4 16.00 -14.00 -22.45
C ALA A 4 15.92 -12.50 -22.12
N LEU A 5 14.79 -12.10 -21.53
CA LEU A 5 14.55 -10.75 -21.01
C LEU A 5 15.33 -10.61 -19.70
N ALA A 6 16.53 -10.02 -19.78
CA ALA A 6 17.31 -9.67 -18.60
C ALA A 6 16.69 -8.43 -17.94
N ILE A 7 15.93 -8.64 -16.87
CA ILE A 7 15.49 -7.57 -15.97
C ILE A 7 16.66 -7.31 -15.01
N LEU A 8 17.37 -6.21 -15.20
CA LEU A 8 18.40 -5.76 -14.28
C LEU A 8 17.73 -5.18 -13.02
N LEU A 9 17.65 -5.99 -11.96
CA LEU A 9 17.50 -5.50 -10.59
C LEU A 9 18.82 -4.87 -10.14
N ALA A 10 19.04 -3.60 -10.50
CA ALA A 10 20.08 -2.80 -9.87
C ALA A 10 19.41 -1.94 -8.78
N GLY A 11 19.44 -2.43 -7.54
CA GLY A 11 18.94 -1.70 -6.37
C GLY A 11 19.03 -2.45 -5.04
N MET A 12 18.98 -3.79 -5.04
CA MET A 12 18.81 -4.57 -3.78
C MET A 12 20.02 -5.41 -3.36
N LEU A 13 21.22 -5.01 -3.74
CA LEU A 13 22.44 -5.63 -3.23
C LEU A 13 23.20 -4.62 -2.38
N ASN A 14 22.75 -4.42 -1.14
CA ASN A 14 23.60 -4.08 -0.01
C ASN A 14 22.82 -4.24 1.30
N GLY A 15 23.34 -5.08 2.20
CA GLY A 15 22.94 -5.13 3.61
C GLY A 15 22.34 -6.45 4.05
N THR A 16 23.15 -7.50 4.19
CA THR A 16 22.85 -8.58 5.14
C THR A 16 23.08 -8.05 6.55
N GLY A 17 22.15 -7.25 7.05
CA GLY A 17 22.11 -6.79 8.44
C GLY A 17 21.22 -7.72 9.25
N THR A 18 21.72 -8.22 10.37
CA THR A 18 20.91 -8.87 11.41
C THR A 18 19.95 -7.83 11.99
N PRO A 19 18.69 -8.17 12.34
CA PRO A 19 17.76 -7.17 12.88
C PRO A 19 18.31 -6.66 14.22
N ALA A 20 18.73 -5.40 14.24
CA ALA A 20 19.13 -4.70 15.45
C ALA A 20 17.90 -4.02 16.07
N THR A 21 17.64 -4.33 17.34
CA THR A 21 16.68 -3.60 18.18
C THR A 21 17.19 -2.18 18.40
N ILE A 22 16.54 -1.18 17.82
CA ILE A 22 16.80 0.24 18.10
C ILE A 22 15.92 0.65 19.28
N HIS A 23 16.55 1.18 20.32
CA HIS A 23 15.88 1.61 21.54
C HIS A 23 15.03 2.87 21.28
N GLU A 24 13.74 2.80 21.61
CA GLU A 24 12.87 3.98 21.64
C GLU A 24 13.16 4.87 22.85
N ASP A 25 13.40 6.17 22.62
CA ASP A 25 13.48 7.18 23.67
C ASP A 25 12.08 7.47 24.28
N GLY A 26 11.89 7.06 25.54
CA GLY A 26 11.07 7.75 26.56
C GLY A 26 9.53 7.58 26.53
N PRO A 27 8.85 7.54 27.70
CA PRO A 27 7.44 7.20 27.78
C PRO A 27 6.55 8.41 27.50
N ALA A 28 6.32 8.72 26.22
CA ALA A 28 5.04 9.28 25.84
C ALA A 28 4.02 8.15 26.02
N THR A 29 2.98 8.34 26.83
CA THR A 29 1.94 7.34 27.07
C THR A 29 1.29 6.94 25.73
N ARG A 30 1.85 5.92 25.05
CA ARG A 30 1.22 5.26 23.90
C ARG A 30 -0.07 4.67 24.46
N ARG A 31 -1.19 5.32 24.12
CA ARG A 31 -2.50 4.75 24.39
C ARG A 31 -2.50 3.35 23.75
N ALA A 32 -2.74 2.31 24.54
CA ALA A 32 -2.73 0.94 24.05
C ALA A 32 -3.59 0.84 22.78
N ALA A 33 -3.05 0.17 21.76
CA ALA A 33 -3.78 -0.02 20.50
C ALA A 33 -5.17 -0.62 20.81
N PRO A 34 -6.25 -0.08 20.23
CA PRO A 34 -7.61 -0.46 20.61
C PRO A 34 -7.95 -1.92 20.28
N HIS A 35 -7.20 -2.56 19.39
CA HIS A 35 -7.42 -3.94 18.97
C HIS A 35 -6.13 -4.76 19.11
N ALA A 36 -6.22 -5.89 19.81
CA ALA A 36 -5.10 -6.78 20.11
C ALA A 36 -4.86 -7.86 19.03
N ALA A 37 -5.78 -8.02 18.08
CA ALA A 37 -5.66 -8.96 16.98
C ALA A 37 -6.33 -8.45 15.69
N MET A 38 -6.10 -9.15 14.58
CA MET A 38 -6.94 -9.07 13.38
C MET A 38 -7.37 -10.44 12.89
N LEU A 39 -8.49 -10.46 12.17
CA LEU A 39 -8.86 -11.58 11.31
C LEU A 39 -8.33 -11.31 9.90
N ALA A 40 -7.72 -12.31 9.28
CA ALA A 40 -7.33 -12.31 7.88
C ALA A 40 -8.17 -13.36 7.13
N LEU A 41 -8.88 -12.90 6.10
CA LEU A 41 -9.83 -13.68 5.32
C LEU A 41 -9.53 -13.50 3.83
N ASN A 42 -9.52 -14.57 3.06
CA ASN A 42 -9.38 -14.53 1.61
C ASN A 42 -10.70 -14.90 0.94
N PHE A 43 -11.07 -14.20 -0.12
CA PHE A 43 -12.30 -14.41 -0.86
C PHE A 43 -12.06 -14.37 -2.37
N GLY A 44 -12.82 -15.18 -3.10
CA GLY A 44 -12.77 -15.24 -4.56
C GLY A 44 -11.58 -16.04 -5.08
N GLU A 45 -11.35 -15.94 -6.39
CA GLU A 45 -10.26 -16.62 -7.11
C GLU A 45 -9.70 -15.69 -8.21
N GLY A 46 -8.47 -15.95 -8.66
CA GLY A 46 -7.84 -15.22 -9.77
C GLY A 46 -7.58 -13.75 -9.48
N ALA A 47 -7.58 -12.91 -10.52
CA ALA A 47 -7.29 -11.47 -10.39
C ALA A 47 -8.37 -10.66 -9.65
N ARG A 48 -9.55 -11.24 -9.39
CA ARG A 48 -10.66 -10.58 -8.68
C ARG A 48 -10.79 -11.02 -7.22
N SER A 49 -9.88 -11.87 -6.74
CA SER A 49 -9.82 -12.21 -5.32
C SER A 49 -9.38 -11.01 -4.49
N TYR A 50 -9.64 -11.09 -3.19
CA TYR A 50 -9.23 -10.07 -2.24
C TYR A 50 -9.05 -10.65 -0.85
N TRP A 51 -8.13 -10.02 -0.11
CA TRP A 51 -8.02 -10.21 1.32
C TRP A 51 -8.86 -9.17 2.06
N LEU A 52 -9.41 -9.59 3.18
CA LEU A 52 -10.13 -8.77 4.13
C LEU A 52 -9.48 -8.93 5.50
N PHE A 53 -9.01 -7.80 6.05
CA PHE A 53 -8.44 -7.72 7.38
C PHE A 53 -9.37 -6.94 8.29
N GLU A 54 -9.80 -7.55 9.38
CA GLU A 54 -10.77 -6.95 10.30
C GLU A 54 -10.19 -6.83 11.72
N PRO A 55 -10.37 -5.68 12.39
CA PRO A 55 -9.96 -5.51 13.78
C PRO A 55 -10.65 -6.51 14.70
N ALA A 56 -9.89 -7.11 15.61
CA ALA A 56 -10.36 -8.09 16.56
C ALA A 56 -9.76 -7.88 17.95
N GLU A 57 -10.43 -8.45 18.96
CA GLU A 57 -10.00 -8.43 20.37
C GLU A 57 -9.80 -7.01 20.95
N PRO A 58 -10.89 -6.27 21.22
CA PRO A 58 -12.28 -6.61 20.90
C PRO A 58 -12.61 -6.36 19.42
N ARG A 59 -13.60 -7.07 18.89
CA ARG A 59 -14.18 -6.70 17.59
C ARG A 59 -14.96 -5.38 17.78
N PRO A 60 -14.90 -4.41 16.84
CA PRO A 60 -15.76 -3.23 16.92
C PRO A 60 -17.24 -3.61 16.97
N ASP A 61 -17.98 -2.95 17.87
CA ASP A 61 -19.43 -3.08 17.97
C ASP A 61 -20.17 -2.08 17.06
N GLU A 62 -19.48 -1.00 16.66
CA GLU A 62 -19.97 0.01 15.72
C GLU A 62 -19.38 -0.20 14.31
N PRO A 63 -20.01 0.34 13.26
CA PRO A 63 -19.43 0.37 11.92
C PRO A 63 -18.01 0.95 11.93
N ALA A 64 -17.08 0.26 11.28
CA ALA A 64 -15.66 0.62 11.25
C ALA A 64 -15.27 1.27 9.91
N PRO A 65 -14.34 2.24 9.91
CA PRO A 65 -13.82 2.81 8.67
C PRO A 65 -13.22 1.73 7.76
N VAL A 66 -13.34 1.93 6.46
CA VAL A 66 -12.82 1.03 5.42
C VAL A 66 -11.65 1.69 4.70
N VAL A 67 -10.53 0.99 4.65
CA VAL A 67 -9.34 1.37 3.90
C VAL A 67 -9.09 0.33 2.82
N VAL A 68 -9.03 0.72 1.56
CA VAL A 68 -8.55 -0.15 0.49
C VAL A 68 -7.05 0.07 0.34
N LEU A 69 -6.24 -0.97 0.53
CA LEU A 69 -4.79 -0.92 0.32
C LEU A 69 -4.43 -1.64 -0.98
N LEU A 70 -4.01 -0.87 -1.98
CA LEU A 70 -3.70 -1.32 -3.34
C LEU A 70 -2.18 -1.51 -3.49
N HIS A 71 -1.78 -2.74 -3.77
CA HIS A 71 -0.37 -3.10 -3.83
C HIS A 71 0.36 -2.58 -5.09
N GLY A 72 1.69 -2.72 -5.11
CA GLY A 72 2.50 -2.49 -6.31
C GLY A 72 2.38 -3.62 -7.34
N TRP A 73 2.86 -3.41 -8.56
CA TRP A 73 2.78 -4.42 -9.62
C TRP A 73 3.46 -5.74 -9.19
N MET A 74 2.72 -6.85 -9.32
CA MET A 74 3.11 -8.22 -8.92
C MET A 74 3.30 -8.47 -7.43
N SER A 75 3.06 -7.48 -6.57
CA SER A 75 3.08 -7.62 -5.10
C SER A 75 1.75 -8.17 -4.55
N THR A 76 1.23 -9.27 -5.11
CA THR A 76 -0.10 -9.79 -4.74
C THR A 76 -0.17 -10.40 -3.34
N ASN A 77 0.98 -10.72 -2.75
CA ASN A 77 1.09 -11.25 -1.40
C ASN A 77 0.90 -10.13 -0.36
N PRO A 78 -0.14 -10.19 0.49
CA PRO A 78 -0.38 -9.16 1.51
C PRO A 78 0.73 -9.10 2.56
N GLY A 79 1.53 -10.15 2.71
CA GLY A 79 2.70 -10.19 3.59
C GLY A 79 3.67 -9.04 3.34
N LEU A 80 3.81 -8.55 2.10
CA LEU A 80 4.74 -7.49 1.75
C LEU A 80 4.38 -6.11 2.34
N TYR A 81 3.09 -5.87 2.61
CA TYR A 81 2.60 -4.68 3.28
C TYR A 81 2.05 -5.01 4.68
N GLY A 82 2.38 -6.19 5.20
CA GLY A 82 1.69 -6.79 6.32
C GLY A 82 1.76 -5.96 7.59
N ALA A 83 2.86 -5.24 7.84
CA ALA A 83 2.98 -4.36 9.00
C ALA A 83 2.13 -3.10 8.85
N TRP A 84 1.99 -2.56 7.64
CA TRP A 84 1.07 -1.45 7.39
C TRP A 84 -0.39 -1.88 7.54
N ILE A 85 -0.74 -3.06 7.02
CA ILE A 85 -2.07 -3.67 7.20
C ILE A 85 -2.37 -3.86 8.70
N ALA A 86 -1.41 -4.42 9.45
CA ALA A 86 -1.53 -4.61 10.88
C ALA A 86 -1.68 -3.27 11.62
N HIS A 87 -0.90 -2.24 11.28
CA HIS A 87 -1.01 -0.90 11.85
C HIS A 87 -2.42 -0.30 11.68
N LEU A 88 -3.01 -0.44 10.49
CA LEU A 88 -4.36 0.04 10.19
C LEU A 88 -5.42 -0.75 10.97
N ALA A 89 -5.35 -2.08 10.96
CA ALA A 89 -6.29 -2.94 11.69
C ALA A 89 -6.20 -2.73 13.21
N ARG A 90 -4.98 -2.56 13.76
CA ARG A 90 -4.76 -2.20 15.17
C ARG A 90 -5.48 -0.93 15.60
N ARG A 91 -5.67 0.02 14.68
CA ARG A 91 -6.38 1.30 14.89
C ARG A 91 -7.88 1.24 14.63
N GLY A 92 -8.41 0.06 14.29
CA GLY A 92 -9.85 -0.17 14.13
C GLY A 92 -10.36 0.02 12.70
N HIS A 93 -9.47 0.01 11.71
CA HIS A 93 -9.85 0.06 10.31
C HIS A 93 -10.04 -1.34 9.74
N ILE A 94 -11.10 -1.54 8.96
CA ILE A 94 -11.20 -2.67 8.04
C ILE A 94 -10.25 -2.39 6.88
N VAL A 95 -9.40 -3.35 6.51
CA VAL A 95 -8.52 -3.24 5.34
C VAL A 95 -8.97 -4.21 4.27
N ILE A 96 -9.30 -3.70 3.09
CA ILE A 96 -9.55 -4.49 1.88
C ILE A 96 -8.26 -4.46 1.05
N TYR A 97 -7.75 -5.61 0.66
CA TYR A 97 -6.56 -5.73 -0.18
C TYR A 97 -6.94 -6.47 -1.47
N PRO A 98 -7.33 -5.73 -2.52
CA PRO A 98 -7.65 -6.31 -3.82
C PRO A 98 -6.41 -6.91 -4.46
N ARG A 99 -6.52 -8.11 -5.05
CA ARG A 99 -5.43 -8.71 -5.81
C ARG A 99 -5.22 -8.05 -7.17
N TYR A 100 -6.31 -7.69 -7.85
CA TYR A 100 -6.44 -7.00 -9.15
C TYR A 100 -5.62 -7.51 -10.37
N GLN A 101 -4.64 -8.39 -10.14
CA GLN A 101 -3.77 -9.04 -11.11
C GLN A 101 -3.37 -10.43 -10.61
N ASP A 102 -3.39 -11.42 -11.50
CA ASP A 102 -3.04 -12.80 -11.16
C ASP A 102 -1.55 -13.07 -11.37
N ASP A 103 -1.07 -12.72 -12.57
CA ASP A 103 0.30 -12.89 -13.02
C ASP A 103 0.61 -11.85 -14.13
N TRP A 104 1.75 -12.03 -14.82
CA TRP A 104 2.19 -11.14 -15.90
C TRP A 104 1.26 -11.09 -17.12
N THR A 105 0.29 -12.01 -17.22
CA THR A 105 -0.69 -12.06 -18.32
C THR A 105 -1.90 -11.16 -18.07
N THR A 106 -2.15 -10.74 -16.81
CA THR A 106 -3.20 -9.76 -16.54
C THR A 106 -2.82 -8.43 -17.17
N ARG A 107 -3.66 -7.92 -18.08
CA ARG A 107 -3.34 -6.67 -18.77
C ARG A 107 -3.53 -5.47 -17.84
N PRO A 108 -2.72 -4.41 -17.95
CA PRO A 108 -2.89 -3.18 -17.16
C PRO A 108 -4.31 -2.59 -17.21
N ALA A 109 -4.98 -2.67 -18.38
CA ALA A 109 -6.36 -2.23 -18.55
C ALA A 109 -7.39 -3.01 -17.70
N GLU A 110 -7.02 -4.19 -17.20
CA GLU A 110 -7.87 -5.03 -16.35
C GLU A 110 -7.70 -4.71 -14.85
N PHE A 111 -6.65 -3.99 -14.46
CA PHE A 111 -6.37 -3.73 -13.04
C PHE A 111 -7.50 -2.95 -12.38
N LEU A 112 -7.91 -1.83 -12.97
CA LEU A 112 -8.99 -0.99 -12.46
C LEU A 112 -10.33 -1.75 -12.31
N PRO A 113 -10.88 -2.43 -13.35
CA PRO A 113 -12.12 -3.19 -13.18
C PRO A 113 -11.98 -4.36 -12.20
N ASN A 114 -10.84 -5.04 -12.14
CA ASN A 114 -10.64 -6.11 -11.16
C ASN A 114 -10.58 -5.58 -9.72
N SER A 115 -9.91 -4.43 -9.49
CA SER A 115 -9.93 -3.75 -8.18
C SER A 115 -11.36 -3.36 -7.78
N LEU A 116 -12.14 -2.79 -8.72
CA LEU A 116 -13.51 -2.38 -8.47
C LEU A 116 -14.41 -3.57 -8.08
N ASP A 117 -14.32 -4.68 -8.81
CA ASP A 117 -15.06 -5.91 -8.51
C ASP A 117 -14.71 -6.45 -7.11
N ALA A 118 -13.42 -6.53 -6.80
CA ALA A 118 -12.94 -6.96 -5.49
C ALA A 118 -13.46 -6.07 -4.35
N ILE A 119 -13.40 -4.74 -4.50
CA ILE A 119 -13.86 -3.79 -3.48
C ILE A 119 -15.39 -3.92 -3.28
N ARG A 120 -16.18 -3.98 -4.36
CA ARG A 120 -17.64 -4.13 -4.27
C ARG A 120 -18.03 -5.44 -3.58
N ASN A 121 -17.36 -6.54 -3.93
CA ASN A 121 -17.61 -7.83 -3.30
C ASN A 121 -17.23 -7.82 -1.82
N ALA A 122 -16.10 -7.21 -1.45
CA ALA A 122 -15.67 -7.08 -0.06
C ALA A 122 -16.66 -6.26 0.79
N VAL A 123 -17.11 -5.11 0.28
CA VAL A 123 -18.14 -4.29 0.95
C VAL A 123 -19.45 -5.08 1.10
N ALA A 124 -19.89 -5.79 0.07
CA ALA A 124 -21.09 -6.62 0.15
C ALA A 124 -20.96 -7.74 1.21
N VAL A 125 -19.79 -8.39 1.31
CA VAL A 125 -19.51 -9.39 2.36
C VAL A 125 -19.59 -8.76 3.75
N LEU A 126 -18.96 -7.61 3.97
CA LEU A 126 -19.01 -6.89 5.25
C LEU A 126 -20.45 -6.47 5.63
N GLU A 127 -21.30 -6.16 4.65
CA GLU A 127 -22.69 -5.75 4.84
C GLU A 127 -23.68 -6.90 5.03
N THR A 128 -23.36 -8.12 4.59
CA THR A 128 -24.34 -9.22 4.53
C THR A 128 -23.93 -10.46 5.29
N ALA A 129 -22.63 -10.74 5.44
CA ALA A 129 -22.16 -11.94 6.09
C ALA A 129 -22.22 -11.82 7.63
N PRO A 130 -22.72 -12.85 8.34
CA PRO A 130 -22.82 -12.82 9.78
C PRO A 130 -21.44 -12.78 10.45
N GLY A 131 -21.36 -12.08 11.58
CA GLY A 131 -20.18 -12.03 12.44
C GLY A 131 -19.03 -11.18 11.90
N ARG A 132 -19.21 -10.46 10.79
CA ARG A 132 -18.26 -9.47 10.24
C ARG A 132 -18.39 -8.11 10.92
N VAL A 133 -17.31 -7.36 10.92
CA VAL A 133 -17.31 -5.94 11.29
C VAL A 133 -18.09 -5.18 10.22
N ARG A 134 -19.08 -4.37 10.63
CA ARG A 134 -19.89 -3.60 9.68
C ARG A 134 -19.03 -2.50 9.07
N PRO A 135 -19.12 -2.24 7.74
CA PRO A 135 -18.37 -1.16 7.13
C PRO A 135 -19.09 0.16 7.34
N ASP A 136 -18.33 1.20 7.70
CA ASP A 136 -18.79 2.59 7.65
C ASP A 136 -18.49 3.16 6.26
N ARG A 137 -19.54 3.39 5.46
CA ARG A 137 -19.42 3.91 4.09
C ARG A 137 -19.05 5.39 4.06
N ASP A 138 -19.30 6.14 5.12
CA ASP A 138 -18.95 7.56 5.21
C ASP A 138 -17.47 7.77 5.58
N ARG A 139 -16.83 6.71 6.10
CA ARG A 139 -15.39 6.67 6.42
C ARG A 139 -14.67 5.66 5.51
N PHE A 140 -14.62 5.98 4.22
CA PHE A 140 -13.94 5.20 3.17
C PHE A 140 -12.67 5.90 2.67
N ALA A 141 -11.58 5.16 2.49
CA ALA A 141 -10.29 5.69 2.04
C ALA A 141 -9.54 4.72 1.13
N LEU A 142 -8.62 5.27 0.32
CA LEU A 142 -7.81 4.54 -0.64
C LEU A 142 -6.32 4.81 -0.35
N ILE A 143 -5.54 3.76 -0.21
CA ILE A 143 -4.08 3.83 -0.04
C ILE A 143 -3.48 2.95 -1.11
N GLY A 144 -2.40 3.38 -1.75
CA GLY A 144 -1.72 2.51 -2.70
C GLY A 144 -0.25 2.83 -2.89
N HIS A 145 0.50 1.80 -3.26
CA HIS A 145 1.92 1.87 -3.58
C HIS A 145 2.14 1.63 -5.08
N SER A 146 3.04 2.38 -5.74
CA SER A 146 3.45 2.12 -7.12
C SER A 146 2.24 2.10 -8.08
N ALA A 147 2.05 1.01 -8.83
CA ALA A 147 0.85 0.79 -9.65
C ALA A 147 -0.46 0.96 -8.86
N GLY A 148 -0.51 0.47 -7.62
CA GLY A 148 -1.65 0.63 -6.72
C GLY A 148 -1.87 2.07 -6.27
N GLY A 149 -0.82 2.87 -6.15
CA GLY A 149 -0.92 4.31 -5.87
C GLY A 149 -1.58 5.07 -7.02
N ASN A 150 -1.28 4.68 -8.26
CA ASN A 150 -2.00 5.20 -9.43
C ASN A 150 -3.45 4.69 -9.48
N LEU A 151 -3.71 3.41 -9.18
CA LEU A 151 -5.08 2.89 -9.11
C LEU A 151 -5.91 3.59 -8.02
N ALA A 152 -5.32 3.91 -6.87
CA ALA A 152 -6.01 4.59 -5.77
C ALA A 152 -6.59 5.95 -6.22
N VAL A 153 -5.83 6.74 -6.96
CA VAL A 153 -6.30 8.06 -7.44
C VAL A 153 -7.30 7.93 -8.59
N GLN A 154 -7.18 6.91 -9.44
CA GLN A 154 -8.16 6.63 -10.49
C GLN A 154 -9.51 6.19 -9.89
N LEU A 155 -9.48 5.27 -8.93
CA LEU A 155 -10.68 4.86 -8.18
C LEU A 155 -11.30 6.03 -7.43
N ALA A 156 -10.47 6.96 -6.92
CA ALA A 156 -10.98 8.16 -6.26
C ALA A 156 -11.71 9.11 -7.21
N ALA A 157 -11.15 9.33 -8.40
CA ALA A 157 -11.74 10.18 -9.43
C ALA A 157 -13.05 9.60 -9.98
N MET A 158 -13.15 8.27 -10.06
CA MET A 158 -14.32 7.58 -10.62
C MET A 158 -15.36 7.18 -9.58
N ALA A 159 -15.13 7.44 -8.29
CA ALA A 159 -15.91 6.82 -7.20
C ALA A 159 -17.43 6.99 -7.36
N ASP A 160 -17.88 8.19 -7.74
CA ASP A 160 -19.30 8.49 -8.00
C ASP A 160 -19.82 7.74 -9.23
N GLU A 161 -19.10 7.81 -10.36
CA GLU A 161 -19.44 7.12 -11.61
C GLU A 161 -19.64 5.61 -11.40
N VAL A 162 -18.78 5.00 -10.57
CA VAL A 162 -18.80 3.56 -10.32
C VAL A 162 -19.47 3.17 -9.00
N GLY A 163 -20.16 4.09 -8.33
CA GLY A 163 -20.94 3.81 -7.12
C GLY A 163 -20.13 3.27 -5.94
N LEU A 164 -18.84 3.62 -5.84
CA LEU A 164 -18.06 3.43 -4.63
C LEU A 164 -18.41 4.50 -3.59
N PRO A 165 -18.24 4.24 -2.28
CA PRO A 165 -18.34 5.30 -1.29
C PRO A 165 -17.33 6.42 -1.59
N ALA A 166 -17.72 7.67 -1.35
CA ALA A 166 -16.88 8.83 -1.64
C ALA A 166 -15.58 8.80 -0.80
N PRO A 167 -14.39 8.71 -1.42
CA PRO A 167 -13.14 8.59 -0.67
C PRO A 167 -12.82 9.86 0.10
N LYS A 168 -12.70 9.74 1.42
CA LYS A 168 -12.38 10.85 2.31
C LYS A 168 -10.87 11.09 2.42
N ALA A 169 -10.07 10.06 2.18
CA ALA A 169 -8.63 10.14 2.18
C ALA A 169 -8.03 9.30 1.05
N VAL A 170 -6.96 9.82 0.44
CA VAL A 170 -6.13 9.12 -0.55
C VAL A 170 -4.66 9.27 -0.20
N VAL A 171 -3.92 8.16 -0.13
CA VAL A 171 -2.46 8.15 0.00
C VAL A 171 -1.86 7.42 -1.20
N ALA A 172 -1.14 8.17 -2.05
CA ALA A 172 -0.42 7.65 -3.20
C ALA A 172 1.08 7.60 -2.88
N ALA A 173 1.56 6.44 -2.44
CA ALA A 173 2.97 6.20 -2.14
C ALA A 173 3.72 5.78 -3.40
N LEU A 174 4.70 6.59 -3.81
CA LEU A 174 5.60 6.34 -4.94
C LEU A 174 4.83 5.87 -6.19
N PRO A 175 3.77 6.60 -6.59
CA PRO A 175 2.83 6.10 -7.60
C PRO A 175 3.51 6.02 -8.97
N GLY A 176 3.22 4.93 -9.68
CA GLY A 176 3.71 4.70 -11.04
C GLY A 176 2.57 4.29 -11.96
N GLU A 177 2.66 4.68 -13.23
CA GLU A 177 1.69 4.29 -14.24
C GLU A 177 2.12 3.00 -14.94
N VAL A 178 1.20 2.05 -15.09
CA VAL A 178 1.39 0.86 -15.92
C VAL A 178 0.70 1.12 -17.25
N LEU A 179 1.49 1.45 -18.27
CA LEU A 179 1.01 1.93 -19.57
C LEU A 179 0.49 0.80 -20.50
N PRO A 180 -0.40 1.13 -21.45
CA PRO A 180 -1.15 2.39 -21.54
C PRO A 180 -2.38 2.33 -20.63
N ALA A 181 -2.60 3.39 -19.85
CA ALA A 181 -3.87 3.59 -19.15
C ALA A 181 -4.48 4.90 -19.65
N SER A 182 -5.65 4.82 -20.28
CA SER A 182 -6.56 5.99 -20.31
C SER A 182 -7.18 6.08 -18.93
N GLY A 183 -6.68 6.99 -18.09
CA GLY A 183 -7.20 7.23 -16.75
C GLY A 183 -8.33 8.28 -16.74
N PRO A 184 -9.16 8.30 -15.70
CA PRO A 184 -10.09 9.40 -15.44
C PRO A 184 -9.36 10.73 -15.21
N GLU A 185 -10.09 11.83 -15.35
CA GLU A 185 -9.59 13.15 -14.99
C GLU A 185 -9.40 13.24 -13.48
N LEU A 186 -8.17 13.47 -13.01
CA LEU A 186 -7.89 13.56 -11.56
C LEU A 186 -8.54 14.79 -10.90
N ALA A 187 -9.03 15.74 -11.70
CA ALA A 187 -9.88 16.82 -11.23
C ALA A 187 -11.24 16.34 -10.72
N ASP A 188 -11.66 15.11 -11.03
CA ASP A 188 -12.92 14.55 -10.57
C ASP A 188 -12.82 13.95 -9.14
N ILE A 189 -11.62 13.90 -8.55
CA ILE A 189 -11.46 13.51 -7.15
C ILE A 189 -12.23 14.51 -6.26
N PRO A 190 -13.07 14.04 -5.31
CA PRO A 190 -13.89 14.92 -4.49
C PRO A 190 -13.08 15.98 -3.75
N ALA A 191 -13.54 17.24 -3.77
CA ALA A 191 -12.86 18.35 -3.09
C ALA A 191 -12.71 18.17 -1.56
N SER A 192 -13.53 17.29 -0.96
CA SER A 192 -13.48 16.94 0.46
C SER A 192 -12.40 15.91 0.81
N THR A 193 -11.73 15.32 -0.18
CA THR A 193 -10.69 14.31 0.03
C THR A 193 -9.41 14.93 0.58
N ALA A 194 -8.82 14.32 1.61
CA ALA A 194 -7.44 14.59 2.01
C ALA A 194 -6.48 13.75 1.16
N LEU A 195 -5.51 14.38 0.48
CA LEU A 195 -4.58 13.71 -0.44
C LEU A 195 -3.14 13.87 0.05
N VAL A 196 -2.45 12.74 0.24
CA VAL A 196 -1.00 12.71 0.41
C VAL A 196 -0.38 12.00 -0.79
N VAL A 197 0.62 12.62 -1.41
CA VAL A 197 1.41 12.00 -2.49
C VAL A 197 2.86 11.97 -2.05
N ALA A 198 3.50 10.81 -2.12
CA ALA A 198 4.91 10.65 -1.78
C ALA A 198 5.74 10.24 -3.01
N ALA A 199 6.91 10.86 -3.16
CA ALA A 199 7.97 10.46 -4.07
C ALA A 199 9.26 10.26 -3.27
N ALA A 200 10.22 9.51 -3.83
CA ALA A 200 11.44 9.15 -3.10
C ALA A 200 12.69 9.42 -3.94
N GLN A 201 13.73 9.95 -3.31
CA GLN A 201 14.95 10.43 -3.96
C GLN A 201 15.63 9.40 -4.85
N GLU A 202 15.59 8.12 -4.46
CA GLU A 202 16.26 7.02 -5.14
C GLU A 202 15.28 6.05 -5.80
N ASP A 203 14.03 6.47 -6.02
CA ASP A 203 13.06 5.69 -6.79
C ASP A 203 13.41 5.69 -8.28
N VAL A 204 14.27 4.78 -8.68
CA VAL A 204 14.65 4.59 -10.07
C VAL A 204 13.67 3.71 -10.87
N VAL A 205 12.60 3.23 -10.23
CA VAL A 205 11.63 2.31 -10.87
C VAL A 205 10.53 3.11 -11.55
N VAL A 206 9.97 4.11 -10.85
CA VAL A 206 8.88 4.94 -11.38
C VAL A 206 9.24 6.44 -11.39
N GLY A 207 10.31 6.84 -10.70
CA GLY A 207 10.69 8.25 -10.60
C GLY A 207 9.68 9.07 -9.83
N ASP A 208 9.50 10.34 -10.21
CA ASP A 208 8.55 11.26 -9.59
C ASP A 208 7.51 11.87 -10.57
N ASP A 209 7.61 11.56 -11.87
CA ASP A 209 6.74 12.15 -12.89
C ASP A 209 5.25 11.96 -12.54
N ARG A 210 4.84 10.72 -12.25
CA ARG A 210 3.44 10.42 -11.94
C ARG A 210 2.99 10.99 -10.60
N ALA A 211 3.85 11.01 -9.59
CA ALA A 211 3.55 11.64 -8.31
C ALA A 211 3.23 13.14 -8.48
N ARG A 212 4.03 13.84 -9.30
CA ARG A 212 3.82 15.26 -9.59
C ARG A 212 2.54 15.51 -10.38
N GLU A 213 2.31 14.71 -11.42
CA GLU A 213 1.07 14.75 -12.21
C GLU A 213 -0.18 14.55 -11.34
N ILE A 214 -0.14 13.62 -10.38
CA ILE A 214 -1.25 13.39 -9.46
C ILE A 214 -1.52 14.62 -8.60
N PHE A 215 -0.46 15.16 -8.00
CA PHE A 215 -0.58 16.29 -7.07
C PHE A 215 -1.09 17.57 -7.76
N GLU A 216 -0.61 17.83 -8.98
CA GLU A 216 -1.04 18.96 -9.81
C GLU A 216 -2.42 18.73 -10.43
N GLY A 217 -2.69 17.50 -10.90
CA GLY A 217 -3.90 17.10 -11.59
C GLY A 217 -5.14 17.03 -10.70
N ALA A 218 -4.98 16.74 -9.40
CA ALA A 218 -6.04 16.78 -8.39
C ALA A 218 -6.44 18.23 -8.05
N ARG A 219 -6.96 18.96 -9.04
CA ARG A 219 -7.22 20.41 -8.99
C ARG A 219 -8.44 20.79 -8.14
N SER A 220 -9.40 19.88 -8.00
CA SER A 220 -10.60 20.12 -7.19
C SER A 220 -10.34 20.05 -5.69
N ILE A 221 -9.27 19.36 -5.28
CA ILE A 221 -8.87 19.31 -3.86
C ILE A 221 -8.14 20.61 -3.49
N PRO A 222 -8.65 21.36 -2.49
CA PRO A 222 -7.99 22.56 -2.00
C PRO A 222 -6.58 22.27 -1.48
N ARG A 223 -5.65 23.22 -1.63
CA ARG A 223 -4.26 23.09 -1.16
C ARG A 223 -4.13 22.66 0.30
N LYS A 224 -4.97 23.22 1.18
CA LYS A 224 -5.04 22.85 2.60
C LYS A 224 -5.35 21.37 2.90
N ASN A 225 -5.78 20.63 1.89
CA ASN A 225 -6.11 19.21 1.97
C ASN A 225 -5.13 18.34 1.16
N LYS A 226 -4.03 18.91 0.63
CA LYS A 226 -3.02 18.20 -0.15
C LYS A 226 -1.65 18.32 0.49
N GLN A 227 -0.86 17.24 0.47
CA GLN A 227 0.53 17.25 0.90
C GLN A 227 1.40 16.46 -0.09
N PHE A 228 2.48 17.06 -0.57
CA PHE A 228 3.48 16.38 -1.38
C PHE A 228 4.73 16.13 -0.55
N LEU A 229 5.10 14.86 -0.38
CA LEU A 229 6.26 14.43 0.39
C LEU A 229 7.35 13.96 -0.57
N PHE A 230 8.58 14.44 -0.37
CA PHE A 230 9.75 13.94 -1.09
C PHE A 230 10.75 13.36 -0.09
N LEU A 231 10.78 12.03 -0.01
CA LEU A 231 11.66 11.30 0.89
C LEU A 231 13.11 11.41 0.41
N ARG A 232 14.03 11.48 1.37
CA ARG A 232 15.46 11.59 1.11
C ARG A 232 16.19 10.51 1.88
N SER A 233 17.09 9.80 1.23
CA SER A 233 17.89 8.80 1.91
C SER A 233 18.81 9.44 2.93
N ASP A 234 18.98 8.74 4.04
CA ASP A 234 19.97 9.01 5.07
C ASP A 234 20.85 7.77 5.23
N ARG A 235 22.11 7.89 4.84
CA ARG A 235 23.12 6.82 5.01
C ARG A 235 23.94 6.99 6.29
N THR A 236 23.56 7.94 7.13
CA THR A 236 24.26 8.25 8.36
C THR A 236 23.61 7.65 9.61
N VAL A 237 22.41 7.07 9.43
CA VAL A 237 21.70 6.19 10.37
C VAL A 237 22.09 4.73 10.11
N ASP A 238 22.01 3.89 11.14
CA ASP A 238 22.23 2.44 11.06
C ASP A 238 21.00 1.68 11.59
N PRO A 239 20.33 0.83 10.77
CA PRO A 239 20.59 0.62 9.35
C PRO A 239 20.29 1.88 8.51
N PRO A 240 20.93 2.05 7.33
CA PRO A 240 20.66 3.17 6.44
C PRO A 240 19.18 3.26 6.04
N LEU A 241 18.62 4.46 6.10
CA LEU A 241 17.28 4.73 5.57
C LEU A 241 17.39 5.08 4.09
N ILE A 242 16.95 4.17 3.22
CA ILE A 242 17.06 4.32 1.77
C ILE A 242 15.68 4.68 1.20
N ALA A 243 15.58 5.88 0.63
CA ALA A 243 14.35 6.38 0.02
C ALA A 243 14.21 5.88 -1.42
N ASP A 244 14.05 4.56 -1.58
CA ASP A 244 13.87 3.87 -2.86
C ASP A 244 12.43 3.38 -3.06
N HIS A 245 12.19 2.64 -4.15
CA HIS A 245 10.87 2.13 -4.51
C HIS A 245 10.32 1.05 -3.54
N ALA A 246 11.17 0.45 -2.72
CA ALA A 246 10.77 -0.55 -1.74
C ALA A 246 10.49 0.06 -0.36
N ALA A 247 10.78 1.34 -0.15
CA ALA A 247 10.59 2.02 1.14
C ALA A 247 9.19 1.85 1.78
N PRO A 248 8.06 1.72 1.05
CA PRO A 248 6.75 1.46 1.66
C PRO A 248 6.45 -0.02 1.94
N MET A 249 7.38 -0.93 1.62
CA MET A 249 7.22 -2.37 1.78
C MET A 249 7.63 -2.77 3.21
N ALA A 250 6.62 -2.85 4.07
CA ALA A 250 6.79 -3.21 5.47
C ALA A 250 6.39 -4.68 5.68
N ALA A 251 7.28 -5.60 5.28
CA ALA A 251 6.93 -7.02 5.24
C ALA A 251 6.68 -7.60 6.63
N LEU A 252 5.76 -8.57 6.67
CA LEU A 252 5.37 -9.24 7.90
C LEU A 252 5.20 -10.74 7.65
N PRO A 253 6.15 -11.59 8.10
CA PRO A 253 6.24 -12.99 7.70
C PRO A 253 4.98 -13.83 7.95
N TRP A 254 4.21 -13.55 9.00
CA TRP A 254 3.00 -14.32 9.33
C TRP A 254 1.84 -14.14 8.34
N LEU A 255 1.95 -13.17 7.44
CA LEU A 255 0.99 -12.85 6.37
C LEU A 255 1.52 -13.29 5.01
N ASP A 256 2.69 -13.92 4.97
CA ASP A 256 3.24 -14.49 3.76
C ASP A 256 2.36 -15.65 3.28
N THR A 257 1.75 -15.49 2.10
CA THR A 257 0.96 -16.52 1.44
C THR A 257 1.81 -17.42 0.53
N GLY A 258 3.07 -17.05 0.28
CA GLY A 258 3.92 -17.65 -0.74
C GLY A 258 3.53 -17.29 -2.17
N GLU A 259 2.54 -16.41 -2.37
CA GLU A 259 2.04 -16.03 -3.69
C GLU A 259 2.94 -15.00 -4.39
N GLY A 260 3.02 -15.10 -5.72
CA GLY A 260 3.74 -14.14 -6.57
C GLY A 260 5.15 -14.62 -6.96
N PRO A 261 5.60 -14.32 -8.19
CA PRO A 261 6.85 -14.87 -8.72
C PRO A 261 8.11 -14.28 -8.09
N LEU A 262 7.99 -13.20 -7.31
CA LEU A 262 9.10 -12.52 -6.65
C LEU A 262 8.99 -12.53 -5.12
N HIS A 263 8.03 -13.28 -4.55
CA HIS A 263 7.68 -13.15 -3.13
C HIS A 263 8.87 -13.37 -2.19
N ALA A 264 9.68 -14.41 -2.38
CA ALA A 264 10.81 -14.70 -1.49
C ALA A 264 11.83 -13.56 -1.48
N PHE A 265 12.06 -12.94 -2.63
CA PHE A 265 12.96 -11.79 -2.73
C PHE A 265 12.35 -10.54 -2.10
N GLN A 266 11.07 -10.27 -2.36
CA GLN A 266 10.34 -9.13 -1.81
C GLN A 266 10.23 -9.22 -0.28
N MET A 267 9.87 -10.39 0.26
CA MET A 267 9.71 -10.63 1.69
C MET A 267 11.03 -10.57 2.47
N ASN A 268 12.15 -10.96 1.85
CA ASN A 268 13.46 -10.89 2.49
C ASN A 268 14.10 -9.49 2.46
N GLY A 269 13.70 -8.65 1.50
CA GLY A 269 14.25 -7.30 1.33
C GLY A 269 13.44 -6.19 2.02
N ALA A 270 12.30 -6.54 2.62
CA ALA A 270 11.37 -5.62 3.22
C ALA A 270 11.37 -5.79 4.74
N SER A 271 11.56 -4.70 5.48
CA SER A 271 11.55 -4.67 6.94
C SER A 271 10.92 -3.38 7.42
N VAL A 272 10.29 -3.40 8.60
CA VAL A 272 9.74 -2.18 9.20
C VAL A 272 10.89 -1.25 9.60
N ASP A 273 10.87 -0.01 9.12
CA ASP A 273 11.85 1.01 9.47
C ASP A 273 11.23 2.37 9.87
N HIS A 274 12.04 3.42 9.95
CA HIS A 274 11.57 4.76 10.30
C HIS A 274 10.70 5.40 9.21
N PHE A 275 10.89 5.11 7.92
CA PHE A 275 10.01 5.63 6.87
C PHE A 275 8.61 5.07 7.00
N ASP A 276 8.46 3.80 7.37
CA ASP A 276 7.15 3.22 7.63
C ASP A 276 6.40 3.99 8.70
N ARG A 277 6.99 4.11 9.89
CA ARG A 277 6.34 4.69 11.07
C ARG A 277 6.14 6.19 10.93
N GLU A 278 7.21 6.90 10.55
CA GLU A 278 7.26 8.35 10.62
C GLU A 278 6.85 9.05 9.33
N VAL A 279 6.72 8.32 8.21
CA VAL A 279 6.26 8.86 6.93
C VAL A 279 4.99 8.16 6.45
N PHE A 280 5.04 6.88 6.05
CA PHE A 280 3.92 6.24 5.34
C PHE A 280 2.71 6.00 6.24
N TRP A 281 2.91 5.46 7.44
CA TRP A 281 1.83 5.21 8.40
C TRP A 281 1.33 6.51 9.01
N LYS A 282 2.23 7.45 9.31
CA LYS A 282 1.86 8.81 9.73
C LYS A 282 1.03 9.52 8.65
N ALA A 283 1.38 9.37 7.37
CA ALA A 283 0.63 9.95 6.26
C ALA A 283 -0.76 9.33 6.15
N ALA A 284 -0.88 8.00 6.28
CA ALA A 284 -2.16 7.31 6.36
C ALA A 284 -2.99 7.83 7.54
N ASP A 285 -2.46 7.81 8.76
CA ASP A 285 -3.17 8.22 9.97
C ASP A 285 -3.68 9.66 9.88
N LEU A 286 -2.84 10.60 9.42
CA LEU A 286 -3.20 12.02 9.30
C LEU A 286 -4.19 12.27 8.16
N ALA A 287 -4.04 11.60 7.01
CA ALA A 287 -4.98 11.72 5.91
C ALA A 287 -6.36 11.15 6.27
N LEU A 288 -6.39 9.97 6.91
CA LEU A 288 -7.62 9.35 7.41
C LEU A 288 -8.30 10.25 8.44
N LEU A 289 -7.53 10.79 9.40
CA LEU A 289 -8.06 11.72 10.39
C LEU A 289 -8.64 12.99 9.73
N ALA A 290 -7.92 13.59 8.79
CA ALA A 290 -8.39 14.76 8.03
C ALA A 290 -9.72 14.46 7.34
N GLY A 291 -9.72 13.42 6.51
CA GLY A 291 -10.87 13.02 5.70
C GLY A 291 -12.10 12.66 6.52
N PHE A 292 -11.94 11.84 7.57
CA PHE A 292 -13.06 11.34 8.36
C PHE A 292 -13.61 12.38 9.35
N SER A 293 -12.82 13.37 9.75
CA SER A 293 -13.27 14.45 10.63
C SER A 293 -13.70 15.72 9.89
N GLY A 294 -13.40 15.84 8.60
CA GLY A 294 -13.59 17.06 7.81
C GLY A 294 -12.61 18.18 8.15
N ARG A 295 -11.62 17.93 9.02
CA ARG A 295 -10.52 18.86 9.31
C ARG A 295 -9.58 18.92 8.12
N SER A 296 -8.96 20.08 7.92
CA SER A 296 -7.97 20.21 6.84
C SER A 296 -6.69 19.45 7.17
N LEU A 297 -6.02 18.96 6.12
CA LEU A 297 -4.77 18.22 6.29
C LEU A 297 -3.67 19.13 6.83
N ASP A 298 -3.59 20.39 6.37
CA ASP A 298 -2.64 21.40 6.86
C ASP A 298 -2.75 21.65 8.36
N GLU A 299 -3.98 21.74 8.90
CA GLU A 299 -4.20 21.92 10.34
C GLU A 299 -3.63 20.75 11.14
N LEU A 300 -3.78 19.52 10.61
CA LEU A 300 -3.33 18.30 11.27
C LEU A 300 -1.84 18.04 11.10
N THR A 301 -1.23 18.55 10.03
CA THR A 301 0.18 18.35 9.70
C THR A 301 1.05 19.55 10.08
N ASP A 302 0.44 20.63 10.57
CA ASP A 302 1.08 21.94 10.73
C ASP A 302 1.74 22.39 9.41
N SER A 303 0.90 22.46 8.37
CA SER A 303 1.29 22.74 6.98
C SER A 303 2.45 21.87 6.50
N GLY A 304 2.42 20.58 6.86
CA GLY A 304 3.40 19.58 6.45
C GLY A 304 4.61 19.43 7.38
N SER A 305 4.80 20.32 8.36
CA SER A 305 5.99 20.30 9.24
C SER A 305 6.12 18.97 10.00
N ARG A 306 5.01 18.31 10.37
CA ARG A 306 5.03 17.01 11.07
C ARG A 306 5.69 15.87 10.28
N PHE A 307 5.70 15.95 8.95
CA PHE A 307 6.41 14.97 8.12
C PHE A 307 7.91 15.22 8.05
N GLN A 308 8.38 16.42 8.44
CA GLN A 308 9.80 16.77 8.52
C GLN A 308 10.46 16.34 9.83
N HIS A 309 9.74 15.60 10.69
CA HIS A 309 10.25 15.10 11.96
C HIS A 309 10.31 13.57 11.90
N LEU A 310 11.49 13.01 11.61
CA LEU A 310 11.76 11.56 11.59
C LEU A 310 12.42 11.05 12.89
N GLY A 311 12.73 11.95 13.81
CA GLY A 311 13.52 11.66 15.02
C GLY A 311 14.99 12.04 14.87
N HIS A 312 15.80 11.51 15.77
CA HIS A 312 17.23 11.76 15.85
C HIS A 312 17.99 10.44 15.76
N ARG A 313 19.21 10.51 15.26
CA ARG A 313 20.23 9.46 15.33
C ARG A 313 20.68 9.25 16.78
N ASP A 314 21.39 8.15 17.03
CA ASP A 314 22.01 7.84 18.32
C ASP A 314 22.97 8.93 18.84
N ASP A 315 23.58 9.70 17.94
CA ASP A 315 24.46 10.83 18.29
C ASP A 315 23.72 12.17 18.48
N GLY A 316 22.39 12.14 18.49
CA GLY A 316 21.52 13.29 18.72
C GLY A 316 21.33 14.21 17.52
N LEU A 317 21.93 13.91 16.36
CA LEU A 317 21.68 14.66 15.13
C LEU A 317 20.34 14.26 14.50
N PRO A 318 19.58 15.20 13.91
CA PRO A 318 18.30 14.87 13.29
C PRO A 318 18.50 13.92 12.10
N ILE A 319 17.64 12.91 12.00
CA ILE A 319 17.54 12.08 10.79
C ILE A 319 17.11 12.99 9.64
N ARG A 320 17.73 12.81 8.47
CA ARG A 320 17.48 13.67 7.31
C ARG A 320 15.98 13.67 6.95
N PRO A 321 15.29 14.81 7.06
CA PRO A 321 13.84 14.81 6.92
C PRO A 321 13.40 14.77 5.44
N PRO A 322 12.17 14.35 5.14
CA PRO A 322 11.53 14.58 3.85
C PRO A 322 11.44 16.08 3.54
N LEU A 323 11.38 16.43 2.26
CA LEU A 323 10.93 17.76 1.84
C LEU A 323 9.41 17.74 1.69
N VAL A 324 8.77 18.84 2.05
CA VAL A 324 7.32 19.01 1.94
C VAL A 324 7.06 20.37 1.34
N SER A 325 6.31 20.42 0.24
CA SER A 325 6.00 21.69 -0.43
C SER A 325 4.80 21.56 -1.36
N ASP A 326 4.02 22.63 -1.41
CA ASP A 326 2.98 22.82 -2.42
C ASP A 326 3.53 23.31 -3.78
N ASP A 327 4.72 23.90 -3.77
CA ASP A 327 5.44 24.33 -4.95
C ASP A 327 6.42 23.23 -5.38
N LEU A 328 5.99 22.42 -6.33
CA LEU A 328 6.78 21.32 -6.85
C LEU A 328 8.07 21.76 -7.55
N ALA A 329 8.20 23.04 -7.95
CA ALA A 329 9.44 23.57 -8.51
C ALA A 329 10.56 23.66 -7.45
N SER A 330 10.19 23.77 -6.17
CA SER A 330 11.12 23.74 -5.04
C SER A 330 11.59 22.32 -4.66
N ILE A 331 10.91 21.28 -5.17
CA ILE A 331 11.23 19.88 -4.88
C ILE A 331 12.17 19.32 -5.97
N PRO A 332 13.35 18.78 -5.62
CA PRO A 332 14.26 18.16 -6.58
C PRO A 332 13.60 17.07 -7.41
N ARG A 333 14.02 16.94 -8.66
CA ARG A 333 13.59 15.82 -9.51
C ARG A 333 14.34 14.54 -9.14
N VAL A 334 13.67 13.41 -9.26
CA VAL A 334 14.34 12.11 -9.17
C VAL A 334 15.24 11.97 -10.38
N THR A 335 16.55 12.04 -10.14
CA THR A 335 17.56 11.99 -11.20
C THR A 335 18.00 10.55 -11.37
N LEU A 336 17.53 9.90 -12.44
CA LEU A 336 18.07 8.61 -12.85
C LEU A 336 19.53 8.86 -13.25
N ALA A 337 20.49 8.35 -12.46
CA ALA A 337 21.92 8.66 -12.59
C ALA A 337 22.52 8.47 -14.00
N ASN A 338 21.78 7.81 -14.90
CA ASN A 338 22.22 7.46 -16.25
C ASN A 338 21.33 8.04 -17.37
N GLY A 339 20.34 8.91 -17.08
CA GLY A 339 19.39 9.39 -18.10
C GLY A 339 18.50 8.30 -18.73
N VAL A 340 18.55 7.07 -18.21
CA VAL A 340 17.74 5.94 -18.65
C VAL A 340 16.44 5.96 -17.86
N ARG A 341 15.33 6.28 -18.53
CA ARG A 341 13.97 5.94 -18.08
C ARG A 341 13.79 4.42 -18.08
N LEU A 342 14.23 3.73 -17.02
CA LEU A 342 13.72 2.40 -16.67
C LEU A 342 12.42 2.70 -15.92
N VAL A 343 11.21 2.56 -16.46
CA VAL A 343 10.65 1.47 -17.26
C VAL A 343 9.80 2.05 -18.39
N ARG A 344 10.25 1.95 -19.64
CA ARG A 344 9.33 2.00 -20.78
C ARG A 344 8.83 0.58 -21.01
N TRP A 345 7.65 0.28 -20.48
CA TRP A 345 6.95 -0.99 -20.72
C TRP A 345 6.88 -1.24 -22.22
N PRO A 346 7.36 -2.39 -22.74
CA PRO A 346 7.31 -2.67 -24.17
C PRO A 346 5.84 -2.69 -24.61
N SER A 347 5.50 -1.77 -25.51
CA SER A 347 4.16 -1.48 -26.04
C SER A 347 3.59 -2.59 -26.94
N SER A 348 4.10 -3.82 -26.88
CA SER A 348 3.84 -4.85 -27.90
C SER A 348 2.78 -5.87 -27.52
N VAL A 349 1.90 -5.59 -26.55
CA VAL A 349 0.72 -6.43 -26.26
C VAL A 349 -0.51 -5.55 -26.02
N PHE A 350 -0.83 -4.64 -26.95
CA PHE A 350 -2.00 -3.77 -26.81
C PHE A 350 -2.80 -3.72 -28.12
N ASP A 351 -4.02 -4.24 -28.04
CA ASP A 351 -5.11 -3.98 -28.98
C ASP A 351 -6.09 -3.03 -28.25
N PRO A 352 -6.40 -1.84 -28.76
CA PRO A 352 -7.36 -0.95 -28.14
C PRO A 352 -8.77 -1.51 -28.38
N PHE A 353 -9.68 -1.23 -27.45
CA PHE A 353 -11.11 -1.62 -27.46
C PHE A 353 -11.42 -3.00 -26.88
N SER A 354 -11.72 -3.01 -25.58
CA SER A 354 -12.83 -3.79 -25.03
C SER A 354 -13.30 -3.13 -23.73
N ARG A 355 -14.53 -2.58 -23.75
CA ARG A 355 -15.26 -2.23 -22.52
C ARG A 355 -15.71 -3.55 -21.88
N PRO A 356 -15.53 -3.76 -20.58
CA PRO A 356 -15.87 -5.03 -19.96
C PRO A 356 -17.39 -5.22 -19.88
N ASP A 357 -17.84 -6.41 -20.27
CA ASP A 357 -19.18 -6.92 -19.97
C ASP A 357 -19.20 -7.43 -18.52
N LEU A 358 -20.10 -6.87 -17.71
CA LEU A 358 -20.27 -7.20 -16.30
C LEU A 358 -20.96 -8.57 -16.16
N LYS A 359 -20.25 -9.56 -15.63
CA LYS A 359 -20.86 -10.78 -15.07
C LYS A 359 -20.46 -10.93 -13.61
N LEU A 360 -21.46 -10.95 -12.74
CA LEU A 360 -21.36 -11.31 -11.33
C LEU A 360 -20.98 -12.80 -11.25
N GLY A 361 -19.81 -13.11 -10.69
CA GLY A 361 -19.33 -14.48 -10.50
C GLY A 361 -19.94 -15.17 -9.26
N GLU A 362 -20.06 -16.49 -9.33
CA GLU A 362 -20.57 -17.37 -8.28
C GLU A 362 -19.69 -17.43 -7.02
N ALA A 363 -20.29 -17.95 -5.94
CA ALA A 363 -19.85 -17.86 -4.55
C ALA A 363 -18.40 -18.30 -4.27
N ALA A 364 -17.70 -17.45 -3.52
CA ALA A 364 -16.33 -17.66 -3.02
C ALA A 364 -16.17 -18.95 -2.21
N ARG A 365 -15.07 -19.69 -2.47
CA ARG A 365 -14.60 -20.75 -1.58
C ARG A 365 -14.23 -20.15 -0.22
N LYS A 366 -14.70 -20.77 0.85
CA LYS A 366 -14.37 -20.40 2.24
C LYS A 366 -13.00 -20.96 2.60
N GLU A 367 -11.97 -20.13 2.63
CA GLU A 367 -10.78 -20.42 3.43
C GLU A 367 -11.08 -20.22 4.92
N ILE A 368 -10.42 -21.00 5.79
CA ILE A 368 -10.60 -20.92 7.24
C ILE A 368 -10.00 -19.58 7.71
N PRO A 369 -10.78 -18.73 8.41
CA PRO A 369 -10.28 -17.48 8.97
C PRO A 369 -8.99 -17.66 9.77
N ARG A 370 -7.94 -16.91 9.43
CA ARG A 370 -6.71 -16.85 10.23
C ARG A 370 -6.85 -15.71 11.24
N ARG A 371 -6.72 -16.02 12.52
CA ARG A 371 -6.61 -15.01 13.59
C ARG A 371 -5.14 -14.73 13.84
N ILE A 372 -4.76 -13.45 13.84
CA ILE A 372 -3.38 -13.00 14.02
C ILE A 372 -3.36 -12.08 15.24
N SER A 373 -2.71 -12.52 16.31
CA SER A 373 -2.51 -11.73 17.52
C SER A 373 -1.35 -10.77 17.32
N PHE A 374 -1.51 -9.52 17.72
CA PHE A 374 -0.50 -8.50 17.50
C PHE A 374 0.54 -8.41 18.65
N ALA A 375 1.11 -9.51 19.14
CA ALA A 375 2.10 -9.48 20.22
C ALA A 375 3.17 -8.38 19.97
N SER A 376 3.65 -7.74 21.07
CA SER A 376 4.41 -6.48 21.12
C SER A 376 5.39 -6.26 19.96
N GLU A 377 5.50 -5.01 19.51
CA GLU A 377 6.14 -4.49 18.28
C GLU A 377 7.58 -4.96 17.94
N ASP A 378 8.17 -5.91 18.69
CA ASP A 378 9.57 -6.32 18.67
C ASP A 378 9.86 -7.79 18.27
N GLU A 379 8.89 -8.64 17.93
CA GLU A 379 9.21 -10.04 17.57
C GLU A 379 9.56 -10.23 16.08
N SER A 380 10.76 -9.81 15.69
CA SER A 380 11.53 -10.48 14.62
C SER A 380 12.16 -11.77 15.16
N GLY A 381 11.34 -12.66 15.72
CA GLY A 381 11.76 -13.95 16.29
C GLY A 381 12.12 -14.98 15.21
N PRO A 382 13.00 -15.96 15.51
CA PRO A 382 13.51 -16.90 14.51
C PRO A 382 12.42 -17.82 13.96
N ILE A 383 12.57 -18.14 12.67
CA ILE A 383 11.71 -19.03 11.88
C ILE A 383 11.47 -20.35 12.61
N ASP A 384 10.20 -20.69 12.85
CA ASP A 384 9.79 -22.03 13.28
C ASP A 384 10.03 -23.02 12.12
N GLU A 385 10.95 -23.98 12.31
CA GLU A 385 11.28 -25.04 11.34
C GLU A 385 10.07 -25.92 10.97
N GLY A 386 8.97 -25.85 11.72
CA GLY A 386 7.69 -26.51 11.40
C GLY A 386 6.98 -25.96 10.17
N VAL A 387 7.22 -24.70 9.77
CA VAL A 387 6.56 -24.06 8.63
C VAL A 387 7.14 -24.55 7.28
N THR A 388 8.41 -24.98 7.27
CA THR A 388 9.11 -25.44 6.06
C THR A 388 8.65 -26.82 5.55
N ARG A 389 7.89 -27.61 6.33
CA ARG A 389 7.46 -28.96 5.94
C ARG A 389 6.09 -29.06 5.26
N ALA A 390 5.30 -28.00 5.22
CA ALA A 390 4.01 -28.02 4.53
C ALA A 390 4.12 -27.68 3.02
N ALA A 391 5.24 -27.11 2.57
CA ALA A 391 5.44 -26.67 1.18
C ALA A 391 6.02 -27.73 0.22
N SER A 392 6.22 -28.97 0.67
CA SER A 392 6.93 -29.99 -0.10
C SER A 392 6.21 -31.35 -0.12
N ARG A 393 5.02 -31.44 -0.73
CA ARG A 393 4.52 -32.71 -1.27
C ARG A 393 3.74 -32.50 -2.57
N PRO A 394 4.22 -33.01 -3.72
CA PRO A 394 3.37 -33.22 -4.87
C PRO A 394 2.49 -34.46 -4.62
N THR A 395 1.18 -34.32 -4.80
CA THR A 395 0.23 -35.45 -4.82
C THR A 395 0.53 -36.32 -6.04
N PRO A 396 0.82 -37.63 -5.91
CA PRO A 396 0.98 -38.51 -7.07
C PRO A 396 -0.39 -38.79 -7.69
N GLY A 397 -0.64 -38.22 -8.86
CA GLY A 397 -1.75 -38.63 -9.73
C GLY A 397 -1.40 -39.94 -10.42
N THR A 398 -2.14 -40.99 -10.11
CA THR A 398 -2.10 -42.28 -10.77
C THR A 398 -2.61 -42.14 -12.20
N ILE A 399 -1.73 -42.30 -13.19
CA ILE A 399 -2.10 -42.52 -14.58
C ILE A 399 -2.25 -44.04 -14.76
N ARG A 400 -3.40 -44.48 -15.29
CA ARG A 400 -3.51 -45.75 -16.00
C ARG A 400 -3.47 -45.48 -17.50
#